data_AF-W7J7E1-F1
#
_entry.id   AF-W7J7E1-F1
#
_cell.length_a   1.000
_cell.length_b   1.000
_cell.length_c   1.000
_cell.angle_alpha   90.00
_cell.angle_beta   90.00
_cell.angle_gamma   90.00
#
_symmetry.space_group_name_H-M   'P 1'
#
loop_
_entity.id
_entity.type
_entity.pdbx_description
1 polymer ?
#
loop_
_entity_poly.entity_id
_entity_poly.type
_entity_poly.pdbx_seq_one_letter_code
_entity_poly.pdbx_strand_id
1 'polypeptide(L)'
;MCLVSEVENPNAACMSRGRARAVRLRFTTAEDNVGAGPLLLYGWRPGVDVPTMRVRQAFQSGVDGRIPDSFAAAQQATATSAYYEPAQAHQHWHLMGFEHFELRTPGGGVLVADRKNGFCLGDRYATADAGVLPAVVRDDDTPQGRLGRVLAANTCNMHDPAALTVTQGISVGRGDDYRYTVDFQWLDITAVPSGTYDVVNTVNGDRTLRESDYGNNSSSIAISVRWPGGARSAPEVITRAPQVRLLRSCPGRDRCAGT
;
A
#
# COMPACT_ATOMS: atom_id res chain seq x y z
N MET A 1 8.02 -10.89 12.07
CA MET A 1 8.93 -11.86 11.43
C MET A 1 8.22 -13.17 11.17
N CYS A 2 8.42 -13.76 10.00
CA CYS A 2 7.75 -14.97 9.56
C CYS A 2 8.76 -15.91 8.87
N LEU A 3 8.97 -17.11 9.41
CA LEU A 3 9.76 -18.16 8.77
C LEU A 3 8.86 -18.94 7.80
N VAL A 4 9.33 -19.25 6.59
CA VAL A 4 8.53 -20.02 5.61
C VAL A 4 9.37 -21.07 4.86
N SER A 5 8.73 -22.18 4.48
CA SER A 5 9.28 -23.25 3.63
C SER A 5 8.86 -23.10 2.16
N GLU A 6 7.62 -22.66 1.95
CA GLU A 6 6.99 -22.40 0.65
C GLU A 6 7.32 -20.98 0.19
N VAL A 7 8.52 -20.79 -0.37
CA VAL A 7 9.02 -19.48 -0.80
C VAL A 7 8.12 -18.82 -1.87
N GLU A 8 7.54 -19.63 -2.77
CA GLU A 8 6.67 -19.12 -3.85
C GLU A 8 5.23 -18.83 -3.40
N ASN A 9 4.79 -19.33 -2.25
CA ASN A 9 3.46 -19.07 -1.71
C ASN A 9 3.47 -17.73 -0.94
N PRO A 10 2.85 -16.65 -1.44
CA PRO A 10 2.93 -15.35 -0.77
C PRO A 10 2.23 -15.34 0.60
N ASN A 11 1.23 -16.22 0.77
CA ASN A 11 0.42 -16.37 1.97
C ASN A 11 0.90 -17.50 2.90
N ALA A 12 2.06 -18.11 2.62
CA ALA A 12 2.66 -19.17 3.45
C ALA A 12 2.62 -18.83 4.95
N ALA A 13 2.07 -19.77 5.72
CA ALA A 13 1.93 -19.63 7.17
C ALA A 13 3.29 -19.62 7.86
N CYS A 14 3.41 -18.84 8.93
CA CYS A 14 4.68 -18.67 9.63
C CYS A 14 5.04 -19.91 10.45
N MET A 15 6.14 -20.57 10.07
CA MET A 15 6.66 -21.76 10.74
C MET A 15 7.11 -21.45 12.16
N SER A 16 6.65 -22.24 13.13
CA SER A 16 7.09 -22.18 14.53
C SER A 16 8.29 -23.08 14.84
N ARG A 17 8.55 -24.09 13.99
CA ARG A 17 9.61 -25.11 14.12
C ARG A 17 10.04 -25.59 12.72
N GLY A 18 11.20 -26.26 12.64
CA GLY A 18 11.72 -26.86 11.41
C GLY A 18 12.82 -26.04 10.75
N ARG A 19 13.13 -26.36 9.49
CA ARG A 19 14.08 -25.62 8.64
C ARG A 19 13.30 -24.70 7.69
N ALA A 20 13.50 -23.40 7.82
CA ALA A 20 12.94 -22.42 6.89
C ALA A 20 13.78 -22.36 5.60
N ARG A 21 13.14 -22.02 4.48
CA ARG A 21 13.79 -21.66 3.21
C ARG A 21 13.84 -20.15 2.99
N ALA A 22 12.93 -19.38 3.61
CA ALA A 22 12.96 -17.93 3.60
C ALA A 22 12.47 -17.29 4.92
N VAL A 23 12.78 -16.01 5.08
CA VAL A 23 12.51 -15.19 6.27
C VAL A 23 11.89 -13.86 5.84
N ARG A 24 10.58 -13.74 6.06
CA ARG A 24 9.79 -12.57 5.67
C ARG A 24 9.65 -11.59 6.83
N LEU A 25 10.06 -10.35 6.60
CA LEU A 25 9.73 -9.19 7.42
C LEU A 25 8.33 -8.71 7.00
N ARG A 26 7.29 -9.25 7.66
CA ARG A 26 5.91 -8.76 7.51
C ARG A 26 5.67 -7.50 8.36
N PHE A 27 4.97 -6.51 7.81
CA PHE A 27 4.57 -5.25 8.45
C PHE A 27 3.27 -4.73 7.82
N THR A 28 2.61 -3.75 8.46
CA THR A 28 1.43 -3.07 7.88
C THR A 28 1.91 -1.81 7.16
N THR A 29 1.38 -1.52 5.98
CA THR A 29 1.43 -0.18 5.35
C THR A 29 0.06 0.50 5.47
N ALA A 30 0.04 1.81 5.29
CA ALA A 30 -1.08 2.68 5.64
C ALA A 30 -0.96 4.03 4.92
N GLU A 31 -2.00 4.41 4.17
CA GLU A 31 -1.95 5.47 3.17
C GLU A 31 -3.03 6.54 3.46
N ASP A 32 -2.62 7.66 4.06
CA ASP A 32 -3.50 8.75 4.53
C ASP A 32 -3.80 9.80 3.45
N ASN A 33 -5.09 10.07 3.16
CA ASN A 33 -5.47 11.26 2.39
C ASN A 33 -5.62 12.49 3.32
N VAL A 34 -4.54 13.26 3.44
CA VAL A 34 -4.49 14.55 4.13
C VAL A 34 -4.72 15.76 3.20
N GLY A 35 -5.16 15.53 1.96
CA GLY A 35 -5.32 16.55 0.93
C GLY A 35 -6.58 17.42 1.06
N ALA A 36 -6.75 18.35 0.10
CA ALA A 36 -7.90 19.27 0.07
C ALA A 36 -9.17 18.68 -0.58
N GLY A 37 -9.15 17.40 -0.98
CA GLY A 37 -10.27 16.70 -1.63
C GLY A 37 -10.03 15.19 -1.70
N PRO A 38 -11.07 14.39 -2.03
CA PRO A 38 -10.95 12.94 -2.10
C PRO A 38 -9.97 12.52 -3.22
N LEU A 39 -9.11 11.55 -2.95
CA LEU A 39 -8.49 10.75 -4.00
C LEU A 39 -9.60 9.88 -4.59
N LEU A 40 -9.96 10.11 -5.84
CA LEU A 40 -11.03 9.37 -6.51
C LEU A 40 -10.59 8.93 -7.91
N LEU A 41 -10.70 7.64 -8.16
CA LEU A 41 -10.19 6.96 -9.33
C LEU A 41 -11.27 6.07 -9.94
N TYR A 42 -11.41 6.16 -11.26
CA TYR A 42 -12.29 5.31 -12.04
C TYR A 42 -11.47 4.46 -13.00
N GLY A 43 -11.64 3.15 -12.93
CA GLY A 43 -11.20 2.21 -13.97
C GLY A 43 -12.31 1.97 -14.99
N TRP A 44 -11.94 1.81 -16.26
CA TRP A 44 -12.83 1.29 -17.32
C TRP A 44 -12.09 0.43 -18.35
N ARG A 45 -12.78 -0.59 -18.88
CA ARG A 45 -12.35 -1.39 -20.05
C ARG A 45 -13.53 -1.63 -21.02
N PRO A 46 -13.29 -1.78 -22.33
CA PRO A 46 -14.34 -1.92 -23.33
C PRO A 46 -15.04 -3.29 -23.34
N GLY A 47 -14.41 -4.33 -22.79
CA GLY A 47 -14.91 -5.70 -22.81
C GLY A 47 -14.18 -6.57 -21.77
N VAL A 48 -14.72 -7.76 -21.50
CA VAL A 48 -14.20 -8.71 -20.49
C VAL A 48 -12.91 -9.40 -20.92
N ASP A 49 -12.63 -9.38 -22.23
CA ASP A 49 -11.46 -9.88 -22.92
C ASP A 49 -10.20 -9.01 -22.71
N VAL A 50 -10.38 -7.72 -22.40
CA VAL A 50 -9.27 -6.83 -22.06
C VAL A 50 -8.88 -7.06 -20.58
N PRO A 51 -7.65 -7.49 -20.26
CA PRO A 51 -7.29 -7.92 -18.90
C PRO A 51 -7.11 -6.76 -17.91
N THR A 52 -6.96 -5.52 -18.40
CA THR A 52 -6.75 -4.34 -17.57
C THR A 52 -7.74 -3.22 -17.91
N MET A 53 -8.03 -2.40 -16.90
CA MET A 53 -8.76 -1.15 -17.04
C MET A 53 -7.79 0.02 -17.21
N ARG A 54 -8.15 0.95 -18.12
CA ARG A 54 -7.58 2.30 -18.11
C ARG A 54 -8.07 3.01 -16.85
N VAL A 55 -7.21 3.75 -16.16
CA VAL A 55 -7.59 4.56 -15.00
C VAL A 55 -7.70 6.03 -15.40
N ARG A 56 -8.59 6.74 -14.70
CA ARG A 56 -8.72 8.20 -14.71
C ARG A 56 -8.96 8.71 -13.31
N GLN A 57 -8.38 9.87 -13.00
CA GLN A 57 -8.60 10.57 -11.74
C GLN A 57 -9.75 11.57 -11.87
N ALA A 58 -10.55 11.67 -10.81
CA ALA A 58 -11.59 12.66 -10.65
C ALA A 58 -11.13 13.72 -9.63
N PHE A 59 -11.43 14.99 -9.91
CA PHE A 59 -11.23 16.09 -8.97
C PHE A 59 -12.57 16.71 -8.63
N GLN A 60 -12.80 16.97 -7.34
CA GLN A 60 -13.97 17.72 -6.88
C GLN A 60 -13.81 19.21 -7.19
N SER A 61 -14.91 19.90 -7.49
CA SER A 61 -14.90 21.34 -7.82
C SER A 61 -14.69 22.30 -6.63
N GLY A 62 -14.26 21.81 -5.46
CA GLY A 62 -14.22 22.51 -4.17
C GLY A 62 -14.89 21.68 -3.05
N VAL A 63 -14.72 22.07 -1.78
CA VAL A 63 -15.35 21.38 -0.64
C VAL A 63 -16.86 21.36 -0.82
N ASP A 64 -17.47 20.17 -0.67
CA ASP A 64 -18.88 19.87 -0.96
C ASP A 64 -19.39 20.29 -2.36
N GLY A 65 -18.48 20.63 -3.27
CA GLY A 65 -18.75 20.87 -4.69
C GLY A 65 -19.04 19.58 -5.45
N ARG A 66 -19.26 19.71 -6.77
CA ARG A 66 -19.57 18.56 -7.64
C ARG A 66 -18.36 17.62 -7.70
N ILE A 67 -18.64 16.33 -7.48
CA ILE A 67 -17.71 15.22 -7.66
C ILE A 67 -18.06 14.55 -9.01
N PRO A 68 -17.10 14.29 -9.92
CA PRO A 68 -17.32 13.43 -11.09
C PRO A 68 -17.64 12.00 -10.67
N ASP A 69 -18.68 11.42 -11.24
CA ASP A 69 -19.34 10.18 -10.79
C ASP A 69 -18.92 8.91 -11.55
N SER A 70 -18.11 9.05 -12.59
CA SER A 70 -17.90 8.01 -13.60
C SER A 70 -16.58 8.20 -14.37
N PHE A 71 -16.08 7.14 -15.01
CA PHE A 71 -14.90 7.20 -15.89
C PHE A 71 -15.03 8.24 -17.02
N ALA A 72 -16.25 8.49 -17.51
CA ALA A 72 -16.50 9.49 -18.55
C ALA A 72 -16.44 10.93 -18.01
N ALA A 73 -16.98 11.17 -16.81
CA ALA A 73 -16.96 12.48 -16.14
C ALA A 73 -15.59 12.81 -15.53
N ALA A 74 -14.84 11.80 -15.06
CA ALA A 74 -13.42 11.92 -14.78
C ALA A 74 -12.68 12.23 -16.09
N GLN A 75 -11.94 13.34 -16.16
CA GLN A 75 -11.27 13.77 -17.39
C GLN A 75 -9.74 13.65 -17.33
N GLN A 76 -9.15 13.56 -16.14
CA GLN A 76 -7.71 13.39 -15.98
C GLN A 76 -7.30 11.95 -16.29
N ALA A 77 -6.61 11.75 -17.41
CA ALA A 77 -5.92 10.48 -17.68
C ALA A 77 -4.74 10.31 -16.72
N THR A 78 -4.53 9.06 -16.28
CA THR A 78 -3.35 8.62 -15.53
C THR A 78 -2.51 7.69 -16.40
N ALA A 79 -1.24 7.47 -16.05
CA ALA A 79 -0.41 6.45 -16.71
C ALA A 79 -0.47 5.06 -16.02
N THR A 80 -1.05 4.98 -14.81
CA THR A 80 -1.40 3.71 -14.16
C THR A 80 -2.67 3.07 -14.78
N SER A 81 -2.87 1.77 -14.48
CA SER A 81 -3.99 0.93 -14.88
C SER A 81 -4.55 0.17 -13.67
N ALA A 82 -5.69 -0.50 -13.83
CA ALA A 82 -6.17 -1.45 -12.83
C ALA A 82 -6.30 -2.87 -13.42
N TYR A 83 -6.03 -3.88 -12.60
CA TYR A 83 -6.00 -5.30 -12.95
C TYR A 83 -6.80 -6.11 -11.93
N TYR A 84 -7.45 -7.20 -12.34
CA TYR A 84 -8.10 -8.12 -11.41
C TYR A 84 -7.11 -9.18 -10.96
N GLU A 85 -6.78 -9.23 -9.67
CA GLU A 85 -5.88 -10.24 -9.11
C GLU A 85 -6.63 -11.59 -8.97
N PRO A 86 -6.28 -12.64 -9.73
CA PRO A 86 -6.97 -13.93 -9.68
C PRO A 86 -6.67 -14.75 -8.41
N ALA A 87 -5.59 -14.45 -7.67
CA ALA A 87 -5.19 -15.23 -6.50
C ALA A 87 -6.29 -15.28 -5.43
N GLN A 88 -6.55 -16.48 -4.89
CA GLN A 88 -7.73 -16.79 -4.07
C GLN A 88 -7.92 -15.89 -2.83
N ALA A 89 -6.87 -15.25 -2.31
CA ALA A 89 -6.94 -14.34 -1.17
C ALA A 89 -7.26 -12.87 -1.54
N HIS A 90 -6.98 -12.46 -2.78
CA HIS A 90 -6.95 -11.08 -3.27
C HIS A 90 -7.97 -10.85 -4.41
N GLN A 91 -9.11 -11.55 -4.41
CA GLN A 91 -10.00 -11.65 -5.59
C GLN A 91 -10.82 -10.37 -5.89
N HIS A 92 -10.16 -9.28 -6.27
CA HIS A 92 -10.73 -7.97 -6.61
C HIS A 92 -9.81 -7.15 -7.53
N TRP A 93 -10.28 -5.97 -7.96
CA TRP A 93 -9.51 -5.08 -8.82
C TRP A 93 -8.52 -4.24 -8.02
N HIS A 94 -7.25 -4.30 -8.40
CA HIS A 94 -6.13 -3.53 -7.88
C HIS A 94 -5.76 -2.39 -8.82
N LEU A 95 -5.52 -1.20 -8.28
CA LEU A 95 -4.75 -0.14 -8.91
C LEU A 95 -3.26 -0.52 -8.90
N MET A 96 -2.58 -0.43 -10.04
CA MET A 96 -1.20 -0.93 -10.20
C MET A 96 -0.17 0.16 -9.90
N GLY A 97 0.94 -0.20 -9.21
CA GLY A 97 2.06 0.71 -8.92
C GLY A 97 1.73 1.88 -7.98
N PHE A 98 0.63 1.80 -7.23
CA PHE A 98 0.20 2.87 -6.32
C PHE A 98 1.13 3.09 -5.13
N GLU A 99 1.73 2.02 -4.62
CA GLU A 99 2.55 2.00 -3.41
C GLU A 99 3.70 1.02 -3.64
N HIS A 100 4.89 1.37 -3.16
CA HIS A 100 6.07 0.52 -3.17
C HIS A 100 6.79 0.57 -1.83
N PHE A 101 7.25 -0.57 -1.34
CA PHE A 101 8.00 -0.65 -0.09
C PHE A 101 9.33 -1.38 -0.23
N GLU A 102 10.34 -0.89 0.50
CA GLU A 102 11.74 -1.28 0.31
C GLU A 102 12.48 -1.42 1.64
N LEU A 103 13.46 -2.32 1.67
CA LEU A 103 14.52 -2.29 2.67
C LEU A 103 15.73 -1.56 2.07
N ARG A 104 16.12 -0.43 2.66
CA ARG A 104 17.28 0.37 2.26
C ARG A 104 18.40 0.31 3.28
N THR A 105 19.63 0.45 2.79
CA THR A 105 20.81 0.78 3.62
C THR A 105 20.65 2.19 4.23
N PRO A 106 21.36 2.53 5.33
CA PRO A 106 21.36 3.89 5.87
C PRO A 106 21.86 4.98 4.91
N GLY A 107 22.55 4.61 3.83
CA GLY A 107 22.93 5.51 2.73
C GLY A 107 21.82 5.78 1.71
N GLY A 108 20.68 5.09 1.80
CA GLY A 108 19.56 5.16 0.87
C GLY A 108 19.61 4.16 -0.29
N GLY A 109 20.64 3.31 -0.39
CA GLY A 109 20.71 2.27 -1.43
C GLY A 109 19.82 1.08 -1.09
N VAL A 110 18.95 0.69 -2.03
CA VAL A 110 17.98 -0.42 -1.91
C VAL A 110 18.69 -1.78 -1.80
N LEU A 111 18.19 -2.65 -0.92
CA LEU A 111 18.62 -4.05 -0.76
C LEU A 111 17.53 -5.05 -1.14
N VAL A 112 16.28 -4.71 -0.83
CA VAL A 112 15.09 -5.54 -1.09
C VAL A 112 13.97 -4.58 -1.50
N ALA A 113 13.27 -4.89 -2.58
CA ALA A 113 12.02 -4.23 -2.96
C ALA A 113 10.85 -5.21 -2.77
N ASP A 114 9.63 -4.69 -2.83
CA ASP A 114 8.40 -5.48 -2.73
C ASP A 114 8.17 -6.44 -3.92
N ARG A 115 7.04 -7.14 -3.86
CA ARG A 115 6.39 -7.84 -4.99
C ARG A 115 4.89 -7.54 -5.07
N LYS A 116 4.45 -6.47 -4.39
CA LYS A 116 3.04 -6.10 -4.17
C LYS A 116 2.64 -5.10 -5.26
N ASN A 117 2.37 -5.63 -6.45
CA ASN A 117 2.22 -4.81 -7.66
C ASN A 117 0.94 -3.93 -7.70
N GLY A 118 -0.01 -4.12 -6.77
CA GLY A 118 -1.29 -3.41 -6.80
C GLY A 118 -2.16 -3.54 -5.53
N PHE A 119 -3.09 -2.59 -5.42
CA PHE A 119 -3.85 -2.27 -4.20
C PHE A 119 -5.30 -1.88 -4.54
N CYS A 120 -6.28 -2.32 -3.75
CA CYS A 120 -7.68 -1.86 -3.82
C CYS A 120 -7.89 -0.70 -2.83
N LEU A 121 -8.23 0.51 -3.30
CA LEU A 121 -8.36 1.70 -2.43
C LEU A 121 -9.80 1.96 -1.94
N GLY A 122 -9.95 2.11 -0.63
CA GLY A 122 -11.19 2.44 0.09
C GLY A 122 -10.95 2.98 1.51
N ASP A 123 -12.00 3.51 2.14
CA ASP A 123 -11.89 4.21 3.43
C ASP A 123 -11.90 3.25 4.63
N ARG A 124 -10.74 2.75 5.07
CA ARG A 124 -10.66 1.75 6.17
C ARG A 124 -10.66 2.36 7.57
N TYR A 125 -9.87 3.40 7.81
CA TYR A 125 -9.78 4.08 9.11
C TYR A 125 -9.85 5.60 8.94
N ALA A 126 -9.97 6.35 10.04
CA ALA A 126 -9.88 7.81 10.07
C ALA A 126 -8.49 8.23 10.55
N THR A 127 -7.84 9.16 9.85
CA THR A 127 -6.45 9.54 10.11
C THR A 127 -6.30 10.32 11.41
N ALA A 128 -5.09 10.41 11.96
CA ALA A 128 -4.82 11.18 13.17
C ALA A 128 -5.18 12.67 13.01
N ASP A 129 -4.98 13.21 11.82
CA ASP A 129 -5.24 14.62 11.49
C ASP A 129 -6.69 14.91 11.08
N ALA A 130 -7.58 13.90 11.01
CA ALA A 130 -8.96 14.06 10.57
C ALA A 130 -9.77 15.08 11.40
N GLY A 131 -9.40 15.32 12.67
CA GLY A 131 -10.00 16.35 13.50
C GLY A 131 -9.64 17.79 13.11
N VAL A 132 -8.46 18.01 12.50
CA VAL A 132 -7.92 19.36 12.19
C VAL A 132 -7.92 19.70 10.70
N LEU A 133 -8.01 18.70 9.81
CA LEU A 133 -8.08 18.90 8.37
C LEU A 133 -9.37 19.65 7.95
N PRO A 134 -9.29 20.67 7.07
CA PRO A 134 -10.44 21.52 6.78
C PRO A 134 -11.50 20.79 5.93
N ALA A 135 -11.09 20.03 4.93
CA ALA A 135 -11.96 19.41 3.92
C ALA A 135 -12.48 17.99 4.29
N VAL A 136 -12.48 17.64 5.58
CA VAL A 136 -13.00 16.36 6.09
C VAL A 136 -14.52 16.36 6.12
N VAL A 137 -15.11 15.22 5.77
CA VAL A 137 -16.54 14.93 5.89
C VAL A 137 -17.01 15.15 7.34
N ARG A 138 -17.91 16.11 7.55
CA ARG A 138 -18.58 16.38 8.84
C ARG A 138 -20.10 16.23 8.79
N ASP A 139 -20.66 16.02 7.60
CA ASP A 139 -22.07 15.82 7.33
C ASP A 139 -22.23 14.73 6.27
N ASP A 140 -23.13 13.78 6.51
CA ASP A 140 -23.39 12.63 5.63
C ASP A 140 -24.23 13.03 4.39
N ASP A 141 -24.97 14.15 4.42
CA ASP A 141 -25.83 14.58 3.32
C ASP A 141 -25.15 15.51 2.31
N THR A 142 -23.85 15.76 2.45
CA THR A 142 -23.04 16.42 1.41
C THR A 142 -22.62 15.44 0.30
N PRO A 143 -22.12 15.93 -0.86
CA PRO A 143 -21.50 15.07 -1.86
C PRO A 143 -20.30 14.27 -1.33
N GLN A 144 -19.50 14.85 -0.43
CA GLN A 144 -18.37 14.16 0.19
C GLN A 144 -18.85 13.08 1.17
N GLY A 145 -19.87 13.36 1.99
CA GLY A 145 -20.49 12.37 2.87
C GLY A 145 -21.00 11.14 2.10
N ARG A 146 -21.79 11.38 1.04
CA ARG A 146 -22.25 10.30 0.14
C ARG A 146 -21.10 9.51 -0.47
N LEU A 147 -20.01 10.16 -0.91
CA LEU A 147 -18.83 9.46 -1.42
C LEU A 147 -18.16 8.60 -0.35
N GLY A 148 -17.95 9.14 0.86
CA GLY A 148 -17.30 8.43 1.96
C GLY A 148 -18.05 7.16 2.37
N ARG A 149 -19.38 7.15 2.33
CA ARG A 149 -20.17 5.92 2.54
C ARG A 149 -19.95 4.87 1.44
N VAL A 150 -19.76 5.28 0.19
CA VAL A 150 -19.40 4.37 -0.92
C VAL A 150 -17.97 3.85 -0.78
N LEU A 151 -17.01 4.73 -0.46
CA LEU A 151 -15.60 4.35 -0.32
C LEU A 151 -15.33 3.48 0.92
N ALA A 152 -16.07 3.67 2.02
CA ALA A 152 -15.98 2.81 3.20
C ALA A 152 -16.56 1.40 2.96
N ALA A 153 -17.58 1.29 2.10
CA ALA A 153 -18.13 0.00 1.66
C ALA A 153 -17.35 -0.63 0.49
N ASN A 154 -16.34 0.05 -0.07
CA ASN A 154 -15.70 -0.37 -1.32
C ASN A 154 -14.80 -1.59 -1.15
N THR A 155 -15.08 -2.63 -1.92
CA THR A 155 -14.27 -3.87 -2.03
C THR A 155 -13.55 -3.99 -3.37
N CYS A 156 -13.63 -2.96 -4.24
CA CYS A 156 -13.10 -2.94 -5.61
C CYS A 156 -13.63 -4.07 -6.50
N ASN A 157 -14.96 -4.27 -6.44
CA ASN A 157 -15.70 -5.33 -7.14
C ASN A 157 -15.16 -6.74 -6.82
N MET A 158 -15.09 -7.07 -5.53
CA MET A 158 -14.63 -8.38 -5.08
C MET A 158 -15.49 -9.52 -5.62
N HIS A 159 -14.83 -10.56 -6.11
CA HIS A 159 -15.38 -11.71 -6.84
C HIS A 159 -16.05 -11.37 -8.20
N ASP A 160 -15.87 -10.16 -8.75
CA ASP A 160 -16.33 -9.81 -10.10
C ASP A 160 -15.15 -9.53 -11.07
N PRO A 161 -14.59 -10.59 -11.68
CA PRO A 161 -13.63 -10.48 -12.79
C PRO A 161 -14.29 -10.07 -14.12
N ALA A 162 -15.61 -9.95 -14.19
CA ALA A 162 -16.36 -9.54 -15.38
C ALA A 162 -16.63 -8.02 -15.42
N ALA A 163 -16.46 -7.31 -14.30
CA ALA A 163 -16.64 -5.86 -14.20
C ALA A 163 -15.99 -5.09 -15.37
N LEU A 164 -16.73 -4.15 -15.96
CA LEU A 164 -16.22 -3.23 -16.99
C LEU A 164 -15.79 -1.87 -16.42
N THR A 165 -16.12 -1.59 -15.16
CA THR A 165 -15.77 -0.37 -14.41
C THR A 165 -15.48 -0.71 -12.96
N VAL A 166 -14.50 -0.05 -12.35
CA VAL A 166 -14.30 -0.05 -10.89
C VAL A 166 -14.13 1.37 -10.37
N THR A 167 -14.63 1.64 -9.17
CA THR A 167 -14.36 2.87 -8.42
C THR A 167 -13.37 2.55 -7.30
N GLN A 168 -12.36 3.39 -7.11
CA GLN A 168 -11.39 3.28 -6.03
C GLN A 168 -11.10 4.68 -5.48
N GLY A 169 -10.76 4.80 -4.20
CA GLY A 169 -10.45 6.11 -3.64
C GLY A 169 -10.34 6.16 -2.12
N ILE A 170 -9.90 7.31 -1.62
CA ILE A 170 -9.74 7.60 -0.19
C ILE A 170 -10.26 9.03 0.07
N SER A 171 -11.23 9.17 0.96
CA SER A 171 -11.79 10.47 1.38
C SER A 171 -10.81 11.27 2.24
N VAL A 172 -10.97 12.60 2.30
CA VAL A 172 -10.12 13.44 3.16
C VAL A 172 -10.28 13.05 4.63
N GLY A 173 -9.17 12.89 5.33
CA GLY A 173 -9.15 12.43 6.73
C GLY A 173 -9.42 10.93 6.89
N ARG A 174 -9.37 10.15 5.80
CA ARG A 174 -9.40 8.69 5.80
C ARG A 174 -8.09 8.12 5.23
N GLY A 175 -7.86 6.83 5.47
CA GLY A 175 -6.76 6.06 4.89
C GLY A 175 -7.12 4.59 4.66
N ASP A 176 -6.31 3.90 3.86
CA ASP A 176 -6.37 2.46 3.63
C ASP A 176 -5.25 1.73 4.39
N ASP A 177 -5.46 0.48 4.84
CA ASP A 177 -4.52 -0.25 5.71
C ASP A 177 -4.19 -1.67 5.22
N TYR A 178 -3.04 -1.83 4.57
CA TYR A 178 -2.54 -3.12 4.08
C TYR A 178 -1.82 -3.89 5.19
N ARG A 179 -2.62 -4.63 5.97
CA ARG A 179 -2.21 -5.37 7.17
C ARG A 179 -1.15 -6.42 6.89
N TYR A 180 -0.17 -6.55 7.78
CA TYR A 180 0.90 -7.57 7.76
C TYR A 180 0.48 -9.04 7.55
N THR A 181 -0.81 -9.35 7.64
CA THR A 181 -1.38 -10.68 7.36
C THR A 181 -1.57 -10.99 5.87
N VAL A 182 -1.73 -9.98 5.00
CA VAL A 182 -2.21 -10.16 3.60
C VAL A 182 -1.12 -10.59 2.60
N ASP A 183 -1.52 -10.86 1.35
CA ASP A 183 -0.66 -11.25 0.24
C ASP A 183 0.51 -10.28 0.05
N PHE A 184 1.71 -10.82 -0.25
CA PHE A 184 2.94 -10.05 -0.54
C PHE A 184 3.36 -8.96 0.47
N GLN A 185 2.67 -8.80 1.61
CA GLN A 185 2.83 -7.70 2.56
C GLN A 185 4.05 -7.87 3.48
N TRP A 186 5.20 -7.99 2.84
CA TRP A 186 6.46 -8.36 3.46
C TRP A 186 7.66 -8.14 2.54
N LEU A 187 8.81 -7.89 3.14
CA LEU A 187 10.11 -7.93 2.48
C LEU A 187 10.81 -9.25 2.80
N ASP A 188 11.39 -9.90 1.79
CA ASP A 188 12.22 -11.09 2.02
C ASP A 188 13.60 -10.66 2.52
N ILE A 189 13.91 -10.97 3.79
CA ILE A 189 15.18 -10.60 4.41
C ILE A 189 16.12 -11.79 4.62
N THR A 190 15.90 -12.89 3.89
CA THR A 190 16.67 -14.15 4.07
C THR A 190 18.16 -13.97 3.87
N ALA A 191 18.57 -13.15 2.89
CA ALA A 191 19.97 -12.84 2.60
C ALA A 191 20.48 -11.57 3.30
N VAL A 192 19.64 -10.83 4.02
CA VAL A 192 20.00 -9.55 4.62
C VAL A 192 20.91 -9.76 5.84
N PRO A 193 22.07 -9.09 5.91
CA PRO A 193 22.97 -9.17 7.06
C PRO A 193 22.35 -8.67 8.39
N SER A 194 23.04 -8.95 9.50
CA SER A 194 22.80 -8.22 10.75
C SER A 194 23.31 -6.78 10.61
N GLY A 195 22.46 -5.80 10.88
CA GLY A 195 22.77 -4.39 10.66
C GLY A 195 21.62 -3.45 11.06
N THR A 196 21.74 -2.20 10.63
CA THR A 196 20.67 -1.19 10.72
C THR A 196 20.23 -0.82 9.32
N TYR A 197 18.92 -0.73 9.09
CA TYR A 197 18.30 -0.51 7.79
C TYR A 197 17.08 0.40 7.94
N ASP A 198 16.69 1.05 6.86
CA ASP A 198 15.39 1.70 6.75
C ASP A 198 14.41 0.77 6.05
N VAL A 199 13.23 0.57 6.63
CA VAL A 199 12.05 0.12 5.87
C VAL A 199 11.35 1.39 5.42
N VAL A 200 11.15 1.54 4.12
CA VAL A 200 10.51 2.71 3.51
C VAL A 200 9.23 2.25 2.83
N ASN A 201 8.14 3.00 3.00
CA ASN A 201 6.95 2.94 2.16
C ASN A 201 6.89 4.23 1.33
N THR A 202 6.52 4.13 0.04
CA THR A 202 6.40 5.26 -0.88
C THR A 202 5.15 5.12 -1.76
N VAL A 203 4.20 6.05 -1.64
CA VAL A 203 3.02 6.13 -2.52
C VAL A 203 3.28 6.99 -3.76
N ASN A 204 2.66 6.63 -4.88
CA ASN A 204 2.66 7.37 -6.15
C ASN A 204 4.07 7.84 -6.58
N GLY A 205 5.09 7.00 -6.34
CA GLY A 205 6.50 7.36 -6.55
C GLY A 205 6.85 7.68 -8.00
N ASP A 206 6.10 7.11 -8.95
CA ASP A 206 6.18 7.40 -10.39
C ASP A 206 5.37 8.63 -10.83
N ARG A 207 4.55 9.19 -9.94
CA ARG A 207 3.64 10.32 -10.15
C ARG A 207 2.61 10.08 -11.27
N THR A 208 2.14 8.85 -11.40
CA THR A 208 1.01 8.49 -12.28
C THR A 208 -0.31 9.13 -11.88
N LEU A 209 -0.48 9.47 -10.61
CA LEU A 209 -1.61 10.23 -10.05
C LEU A 209 -1.19 11.68 -9.74
N ARG A 210 -2.14 12.62 -9.77
CA ARG A 210 -1.90 14.02 -9.39
C ARG A 210 -2.25 14.28 -7.94
N GLU A 211 -1.29 14.84 -7.20
CA GLU A 211 -1.43 15.26 -5.80
C GLU A 211 -1.12 16.76 -5.64
N SER A 212 -1.45 17.32 -4.47
CA SER A 212 -1.17 18.72 -4.11
C SER A 212 0.24 18.95 -3.55
N ASP A 213 0.83 17.91 -2.97
CA ASP A 213 2.23 17.81 -2.56
C ASP A 213 2.73 16.42 -3.00
N TYR A 214 4.05 16.27 -3.16
CA TYR A 214 4.73 14.98 -3.37
C TYR A 214 5.88 14.76 -2.36
N GLY A 215 6.13 15.72 -1.46
CA GLY A 215 7.22 15.69 -0.48
C GLY A 215 6.93 14.79 0.73
N ASN A 216 5.66 14.52 1.02
CA ASN A 216 5.18 13.66 2.10
C ASN A 216 4.92 12.20 1.68
N ASN A 217 5.00 11.88 0.38
CA ASN A 217 4.70 10.55 -0.20
C ASN A 217 5.53 9.39 0.33
N SER A 218 6.57 9.63 1.13
CA SER A 218 7.41 8.57 1.71
C SER A 218 7.39 8.62 3.24
N SER A 219 7.33 7.44 3.86
CA SER A 219 7.41 7.26 5.31
C SER A 219 8.41 6.14 5.60
N SER A 220 9.25 6.29 6.63
CA SER A 220 10.29 5.31 6.92
C SER A 220 10.45 5.01 8.40
N ILE A 221 10.87 3.78 8.70
CA ILE A 221 11.26 3.33 10.04
C ILE A 221 12.68 2.78 10.03
N ALA A 222 13.52 3.26 10.95
CA ALA A 222 14.83 2.69 11.18
C ALA A 222 14.68 1.42 12.02
N ILE A 223 15.18 0.29 11.52
CA ILE A 223 15.18 -0.99 12.21
C ILE A 223 16.60 -1.54 12.38
N SER A 224 16.81 -2.32 13.45
CA SER A 224 17.96 -3.23 13.53
C SER A 224 17.53 -4.65 13.25
N VAL A 225 18.33 -5.38 12.46
CA VAL A 225 18.21 -6.82 12.20
C VAL A 225 19.40 -7.51 12.87
N ARG A 226 19.15 -8.59 13.63
CA ARG A 226 20.20 -9.36 14.31
C ARG A 226 19.94 -10.86 14.24
N TRP A 227 20.75 -11.59 13.47
CA TRP A 227 20.71 -13.05 13.40
C TRP A 227 21.11 -13.71 14.73
N PRO A 228 20.58 -14.93 15.02
CA PRO A 228 20.84 -15.64 16.27
C PRO A 228 22.35 -15.82 16.55
N GLY A 229 22.74 -15.69 17.82
CA GLY A 229 24.15 -15.78 18.23
C GLY A 229 25.01 -14.57 17.84
N GLY A 230 24.43 -13.51 17.26
CA GLY A 230 25.18 -12.34 16.80
C GLY A 230 25.89 -12.54 15.46
N ALA A 231 25.49 -13.56 14.69
CA ALA A 231 26.03 -13.82 13.36
C ALA A 231 25.87 -12.60 12.43
N ARG A 232 26.85 -12.35 11.57
CA ARG A 232 26.80 -11.24 10.59
C ARG A 232 25.82 -11.50 9.44
N SER A 233 25.58 -12.76 9.10
CA SER A 233 24.69 -13.19 8.01
C SER A 233 23.75 -14.29 8.50
N ALA A 234 22.78 -14.68 7.66
CA ALA A 234 21.95 -15.85 7.91
C ALA A 234 22.81 -17.12 8.09
N PRO A 235 22.45 -18.03 9.01
CA PRO A 235 23.06 -19.35 9.08
C PRO A 235 22.62 -20.22 7.90
N GLU A 236 23.48 -21.15 7.47
CA GLU A 236 23.18 -22.14 6.42
C GLU A 236 21.86 -22.88 6.63
N VAL A 237 21.53 -23.18 7.90
CA VAL A 237 20.28 -23.84 8.30
C VAL A 237 19.46 -22.91 9.20
N ILE A 238 18.48 -22.22 8.61
CA ILE A 238 17.61 -21.29 9.32
C ILE A 238 16.54 -22.06 10.13
N THR A 239 16.75 -22.16 11.44
CA THR A 239 15.78 -22.72 12.41
C THR A 239 15.18 -21.69 13.35
N ARG A 240 15.71 -20.45 13.34
CA ARG A 240 15.28 -19.32 14.15
C ARG A 240 15.38 -18.03 13.32
N ALA A 241 14.37 -17.18 13.40
CA ALA A 241 14.37 -15.87 12.76
C ALA A 241 15.44 -14.94 13.38
N PRO A 242 15.92 -13.92 12.65
CA PRO A 242 16.64 -12.80 13.26
C PRO A 242 15.69 -12.03 14.18
N GLN A 243 16.23 -11.46 15.25
CA GLN A 243 15.51 -10.46 16.02
C GLN A 243 15.51 -9.15 15.21
N VAL A 244 14.32 -8.59 15.01
CA VAL A 244 14.14 -7.24 14.48
C VAL A 244 13.66 -6.32 15.61
N ARG A 245 14.20 -5.10 15.68
CA ARG A 245 13.72 -4.05 16.59
C ARG A 245 13.57 -2.74 15.83
N LEU A 246 12.43 -2.06 16.03
CA LEU A 246 12.27 -0.65 15.70
C LEU A 246 13.26 0.18 16.54
N LEU A 247 13.88 1.18 15.90
CA LEU A 247 14.80 2.13 16.52
C LEU A 247 14.25 3.56 16.49
N ARG A 248 13.63 3.96 15.38
CA ARG A 248 13.07 5.29 15.13
C ARG A 248 11.96 5.21 14.08
N SER A 249 10.99 6.12 14.15
CA SER A 249 10.01 6.37 13.08
C SER A 249 10.24 7.76 12.49
N CYS A 250 10.11 7.90 11.17
CA CYS A 250 10.36 9.10 10.39
C CYS A 250 9.26 9.27 9.32
N PRO A 251 8.05 9.71 9.70
CA PRO A 251 6.99 10.04 8.73
C PRO A 251 7.41 11.21 7.83
N GLY A 252 6.96 11.22 6.58
CA GLY A 252 7.30 12.23 5.57
C GLY A 252 8.78 12.24 5.18
N ARG A 253 9.49 11.10 5.29
CA ARG A 253 10.91 10.94 4.95
C ARG A 253 11.20 9.56 4.37
N ASP A 254 12.11 9.51 3.41
CA ASP A 254 12.59 8.29 2.74
C ASP A 254 13.84 7.66 3.42
N ARG A 255 14.31 8.27 4.52
CA ARG A 255 15.50 7.88 5.31
C ARG A 255 15.28 8.15 6.80
N CYS A 256 15.65 7.19 7.63
CA CYS A 256 15.48 7.25 9.09
C CYS A 256 16.68 6.73 9.89
N ALA A 257 17.57 5.93 9.29
CA ALA A 257 18.72 5.30 9.95
C ALA A 257 20.02 6.11 9.85
N GLY A 258 20.14 6.97 8.83
CA GLY A 258 21.29 7.85 8.60
C GLY A 258 21.14 9.28 9.12
N THR A 259 20.15 9.53 9.99
CA THR A 259 19.74 10.86 10.48
C THR A 259 19.85 11.02 11.99
#